data_AF-A0A1Y6ETY0-F1
#
_entry.id   AF-A0A1Y6ETY0-F1
#
_cell.length_a   1.000
_cell.length_b   1.000
_cell.length_c   1.000
_cell.angle_alpha   90.00
_cell.angle_beta   90.00
_cell.angle_gamma   90.00
#
_symmetry.space_group_name_H-M   'P 1'
#
loop_
_entity.id
_entity.type
_entity.pdbx_description
1 polymer ?
#
loop_
_entity_poly.entity_id
_entity_poly.type
_entity_poly.pdbx_seq_one_letter_code
_entity_poly.pdbx_strand_id
1 'polypeptide(L)'
;MLTRLFAVLGTAAVLCACSTTYSDMGLAGGVSASPVTSDVYRISSRGNGFTDATTIQDYSLLKAAETTLSAGKTHFIILSGNDTTRVSTQRTAGTMYTNFYGNTAYSTYSPGYSYNIVKPGEDLMIRVFTPGPREQLPVSAFRAQEVFDSINPRVQRPKS
;
A
#
# COMPACT_ATOMS: atom_id res chain seq x y z
N MET A 1 -2.60 11.85 45.59
CA MET A 1 -3.71 11.54 44.64
C MET A 1 -3.46 12.13 43.24
N LEU A 2 -2.60 13.15 43.07
CA LEU A 2 -2.27 13.76 41.75
C LEU A 2 -1.26 12.97 40.89
N THR A 3 -0.46 12.07 41.47
CA THR A 3 0.59 11.33 40.76
C THR A 3 0.08 10.15 39.93
N ARG A 4 -1.18 9.73 40.11
CA ARG A 4 -1.79 8.64 39.32
C ARG A 4 -2.49 9.11 38.04
N LEU A 5 -2.75 10.41 37.89
CA LEU A 5 -3.32 10.98 36.66
C LEU A 5 -2.29 11.11 35.53
N PHE A 6 -1.01 11.33 35.85
CA PHE A 6 0.05 11.40 34.84
C PHE A 6 0.38 10.05 34.20
N ALA A 7 0.08 8.93 34.87
CA ALA A 7 0.32 7.59 34.35
C ALA A 7 -0.73 7.15 33.30
N VAL A 8 -1.91 7.76 33.29
CA VAL A 8 -2.98 7.46 32.31
C VAL A 8 -2.86 8.34 31.06
N LEU A 9 -2.26 9.52 31.17
CA LEU A 9 -2.09 10.46 30.05
C LEU A 9 -0.88 10.11 29.14
N GLY A 10 0.03 9.26 29.59
CA GLY A 10 1.23 8.85 28.84
C GLY A 10 1.01 7.70 27.84
N THR A 11 -0.13 7.00 27.88
CA THR A 11 -0.38 5.80 27.05
C THR A 11 -1.18 6.09 25.78
N ALA A 12 -1.59 7.35 25.54
CA ALA A 12 -2.44 7.73 24.42
C ALA A 12 -1.69 8.06 23.11
N ALA A 13 -0.36 7.90 23.05
CA ALA A 13 0.47 8.48 21.99
C ALA A 13 1.13 7.48 21.01
N VAL A 14 0.54 6.30 20.77
CA VAL A 14 1.02 5.37 19.72
C VAL A 14 -0.15 4.69 19.00
N LEU A 15 -1.07 5.47 18.42
CA LEU A 15 -1.82 5.00 17.25
C LEU A 15 -1.00 5.35 16.01
N CYS A 16 0.16 4.72 15.85
CA CYS A 16 0.84 4.73 14.56
C CYS A 16 -0.06 3.97 13.60
N ALA A 17 -0.63 4.67 12.62
CA ALA A 17 -1.32 4.02 11.50
C ALA A 17 -0.38 2.97 10.91
N CYS A 18 -0.73 1.69 11.04
CA CYS A 18 0.10 0.58 10.56
C CYS A 18 0.09 0.46 9.02
N SER A 19 -0.45 1.44 8.29
CA SER A 19 -0.43 1.47 6.84
C SER A 19 0.99 1.67 6.33
N THR A 20 1.30 1.06 5.18
CA THR A 20 2.47 1.39 4.38
C THR A 20 2.49 2.89 4.06
N THR A 21 3.63 3.52 4.30
CA THR A 21 3.90 4.91 3.92
C THR A 21 4.47 4.99 2.50
N TYR A 22 4.39 6.16 1.89
CA TYR A 22 5.04 6.46 0.63
C TYR A 22 6.56 6.58 0.84
N SER A 23 7.26 5.50 0.53
CA SER A 23 8.71 5.40 0.55
C SER A 23 9.18 4.42 -0.53
N ASP A 24 10.49 4.35 -0.73
CA ASP A 24 11.05 3.30 -1.57
C ASP A 24 10.68 1.91 -1.04
N MET A 25 10.62 0.95 -1.97
CA MET A 25 10.21 -0.43 -1.70
C MET A 25 11.02 -1.08 -0.58
N GLY A 26 10.34 -1.56 0.46
CA GLY A 26 10.92 -2.29 1.59
C GLY A 26 10.11 -3.52 2.00
N LEU A 27 10.43 -4.08 3.17
CA LEU A 27 9.80 -5.30 3.68
C LEU A 27 8.30 -5.14 3.97
N ALA A 28 7.88 -3.94 4.38
CA ALA A 28 6.49 -3.62 4.69
C ALA A 28 5.70 -3.05 3.49
N GLY A 29 6.28 -3.10 2.29
CA GLY A 29 5.75 -2.46 1.09
C GLY A 29 6.51 -1.18 0.73
N GLY A 30 5.92 -0.38 -0.14
CA GLY A 30 6.49 0.84 -0.69
C GLY A 30 6.29 0.90 -2.20
N VAL A 31 7.00 1.83 -2.84
CA VAL A 31 6.98 2.03 -4.29
C VAL A 31 8.38 1.97 -4.88
N SER A 32 8.47 1.49 -6.12
CA SER A 32 9.70 1.59 -6.89
C SER A 32 9.40 1.85 -8.36
N ALA A 33 10.38 2.41 -9.06
CA ALA A 33 10.38 2.54 -10.50
C ALA A 33 11.61 1.82 -11.05
N SER A 34 11.45 1.05 -12.10
CA SER A 34 12.54 0.34 -12.77
C SER A 34 12.49 0.62 -14.27
N PRO A 35 13.60 1.05 -14.90
CA PRO A 35 13.62 1.23 -16.35
C PRO A 35 13.45 -0.13 -17.04
N VAL A 36 12.65 -0.16 -18.10
CA VAL A 36 12.46 -1.30 -18.99
C VAL A 36 13.10 -0.99 -20.35
N THR A 37 12.92 0.24 -20.83
CA THR A 37 13.62 0.81 -21.99
C THR A 37 14.08 2.24 -21.63
N SER A 38 14.61 2.97 -22.61
CA SER A 38 15.01 4.38 -22.45
C SER A 38 13.85 5.32 -22.06
N ASP A 39 12.62 4.96 -22.41
CA ASP A 39 11.41 5.77 -22.25
C ASP A 39 10.28 5.03 -21.54
N VAL A 40 10.45 3.76 -21.21
CA VAL A 40 9.45 2.93 -20.53
C VAL A 40 9.95 2.50 -19.15
N TYR A 41 9.11 2.69 -18.15
CA TYR A 41 9.38 2.33 -16.77
C TYR A 41 8.28 1.43 -16.23
N ARG A 42 8.67 0.44 -15.42
CA ARG A 42 7.75 -0.31 -14.57
C ARG A 42 7.70 0.34 -13.20
N ILE A 43 6.51 0.78 -12.80
CA ILE A 43 6.21 1.22 -11.44
C ILE A 43 5.64 0.02 -10.70
N SER A 44 6.17 -0.26 -9.52
CA SER A 44 5.68 -1.34 -8.66
C SER A 44 5.36 -0.79 -7.29
N SER A 45 4.10 -0.96 -6.88
CA SER A 45 3.56 -0.43 -5.62
C SER A 45 3.00 -1.58 -4.79
N ARG A 46 3.38 -1.65 -3.51
CA ARG A 46 2.98 -2.72 -2.59
C ARG A 46 2.51 -2.14 -1.27
N GLY A 47 1.32 -2.54 -0.82
CA GLY A 47 0.77 -2.24 0.49
C GLY A 47 0.78 -3.45 1.42
N ASN A 48 0.69 -3.18 2.72
CA ASN A 48 0.52 -4.21 3.73
C ASN A 48 -0.98 -4.46 4.04
N GLY A 49 -1.26 -5.29 5.04
CA GLY A 49 -2.63 -5.69 5.40
C GLY A 49 -3.51 -4.58 6.00
N PHE A 50 -2.95 -3.39 6.20
CA PHE A 50 -3.59 -2.21 6.78
C PHE A 50 -3.64 -1.03 5.81
N THR A 51 -3.21 -1.23 4.55
CA THR A 51 -3.23 -0.21 3.51
C THR A 51 -4.39 -0.46 2.57
N ASP A 52 -5.09 0.62 2.19
CA ASP A 52 -6.18 0.54 1.24
C ASP A 52 -5.67 0.50 -0.22
N ALA A 53 -6.41 -0.18 -1.09
CA ALA A 53 -6.05 -0.28 -2.52
C ALA A 53 -5.95 1.09 -3.21
N THR A 54 -6.82 2.03 -2.84
CA THR A 54 -6.80 3.42 -3.34
C THR A 54 -5.51 4.15 -2.98
N THR A 55 -4.95 3.88 -1.80
CA THR A 55 -3.65 4.44 -1.38
C THR A 55 -2.54 3.92 -2.28
N ILE A 56 -2.58 2.64 -2.64
CA ILE A 56 -1.59 2.04 -3.56
C ILE A 56 -1.72 2.61 -4.98
N GLN A 57 -2.93 2.89 -5.45
CA GLN A 57 -3.14 3.56 -6.74
C GLN A 57 -2.58 4.98 -6.76
N ASP A 58 -2.84 5.77 -5.71
CA ASP A 58 -2.25 7.10 -5.56
C ASP A 58 -0.71 7.02 -5.53
N TYR A 59 -0.15 6.03 -4.83
CA TYR A 59 1.29 5.81 -4.77
C TYR A 59 1.89 5.45 -6.13
N SER A 60 1.23 4.59 -6.92
CA SER A 60 1.63 4.25 -8.28
C SER A 60 1.68 5.47 -9.20
N LEU A 61 0.63 6.30 -9.16
CA LEU A 61 0.54 7.50 -9.98
C LEU A 61 1.56 8.56 -9.55
N LEU A 62 1.77 8.75 -8.24
CA LEU A 62 2.77 9.68 -7.75
C LEU A 62 4.19 9.24 -8.15
N LYS A 63 4.53 7.95 -8.02
CA LYS A 63 5.85 7.45 -8.43
C LYS A 63 6.03 7.54 -9.94
N ALA A 64 4.97 7.35 -10.74
CA ALA A 64 5.01 7.58 -12.18
C ALA A 64 5.32 9.05 -12.51
N ALA A 65 4.66 10.00 -11.83
CA ALA A 65 4.90 11.42 -11.99
C ALA A 65 6.34 11.80 -11.60
N GLU A 66 6.80 11.39 -10.41
CA GLU A 66 8.17 11.61 -9.92
C GLU A 66 9.21 11.04 -10.89
N THR A 67 8.99 9.82 -11.40
CA THR A 67 9.87 9.17 -12.38
C THR A 67 9.94 9.98 -13.67
N THR A 68 8.79 10.44 -14.17
CA THR A 68 8.71 11.27 -15.38
C THR A 68 9.48 12.56 -15.25
N LEU A 69 9.28 13.28 -14.14
CA LEU A 69 9.97 14.54 -13.86
C LEU A 69 11.48 14.30 -13.68
N SER A 70 11.88 13.22 -13.00
CA SER A 70 13.28 12.84 -12.81
C SER A 70 14.00 12.50 -14.11
N ALA A 71 13.27 11.96 -15.10
CA ALA A 71 13.78 11.68 -16.43
C ALA A 71 13.84 12.92 -17.34
N GLY A 72 13.52 14.12 -16.81
CA GLY A 72 13.48 15.37 -17.57
C GLY A 72 12.33 15.43 -18.58
N LYS A 73 11.27 14.65 -18.37
CA LYS A 73 10.08 14.59 -19.22
C LYS A 73 8.91 15.31 -18.55
N THR A 74 7.88 15.64 -19.33
CA THR A 74 6.73 16.41 -18.83
C THR A 74 5.45 15.61 -18.76
N HIS A 75 5.33 14.56 -19.58
CA HIS A 75 4.13 13.74 -19.68
C HIS A 75 4.46 12.26 -19.59
N PHE A 76 3.49 11.48 -19.14
CA PHE A 76 3.52 10.04 -19.24
C PHE A 76 2.17 9.49 -19.67
N ILE A 77 2.20 8.31 -20.28
CA ILE A 77 1.00 7.50 -20.53
C ILE A 77 1.16 6.18 -19.78
N ILE A 78 0.04 5.66 -19.29
CA ILE A 78 -0.02 4.29 -18.76
C ILE A 78 -0.23 3.35 -19.96
N LEU A 79 0.73 2.48 -20.21
CA LEU A 79 0.68 1.46 -21.27
C LEU A 79 -0.13 0.24 -20.82
N SER A 80 0.04 -0.15 -19.57
CA SER A 80 -0.72 -1.23 -18.95
C SER A 80 -0.68 -1.11 -17.42
N GLY A 81 -1.68 -1.69 -16.77
CA GLY A 81 -1.74 -1.86 -15.32
C GLY A 81 -2.11 -3.28 -14.98
N ASN A 82 -1.53 -3.82 -13.91
CA ASN A 82 -1.82 -5.15 -13.40
C ASN A 82 -2.06 -5.10 -11.89
N ASP A 83 -3.18 -5.66 -11.45
CA ASP A 83 -3.45 -5.85 -10.02
C ASP A 83 -2.59 -7.00 -9.50
N THR A 84 -1.78 -6.71 -8.49
CA THR A 84 -0.88 -7.67 -7.84
C THR A 84 -1.23 -7.87 -6.37
N THR A 85 -2.47 -7.56 -6.01
CA THR A 85 -3.04 -7.77 -4.67
C THR A 85 -2.88 -9.21 -4.24
N ARG A 86 -2.39 -9.40 -3.01
CA ARG A 86 -2.19 -10.72 -2.41
C ARG A 86 -3.19 -10.94 -1.30
N VAL A 87 -3.88 -12.07 -1.36
CA VAL A 87 -4.79 -12.51 -0.30
C VAL A 87 -4.16 -13.68 0.43
N SER A 88 -4.08 -13.61 1.75
CA SER A 88 -3.59 -14.68 2.60
C SER A 88 -4.63 -15.04 3.64
N THR A 89 -5.02 -16.31 3.69
CA THR A 89 -5.96 -16.81 4.70
C THR A 89 -5.19 -17.23 5.95
N GLN A 90 -5.55 -16.63 7.07
CA GLN A 90 -5.06 -16.98 8.41
C GLN A 90 -6.12 -17.74 9.17
N ARG A 91 -5.69 -18.64 10.05
CA ARG A 91 -6.58 -19.47 10.88
C ARG A 91 -6.17 -19.39 12.32
N THR A 92 -7.13 -19.12 13.19
CA THR A 92 -6.93 -19.25 14.64
C THR A 92 -7.10 -20.72 15.02
N ALA A 93 -6.31 -21.20 15.98
CA ALA A 93 -6.50 -22.54 16.52
C ALA A 93 -7.84 -22.64 17.27
N GLY A 94 -8.57 -23.74 17.05
CA GLY A 94 -9.68 -24.10 17.92
C GLY A 94 -9.16 -24.73 19.21
N THR A 95 -9.93 -24.63 20.28
CA THR A 95 -9.63 -25.30 21.55
C THR A 95 -10.69 -26.34 21.85
N MET A 96 -10.28 -27.46 22.45
CA MET A 96 -11.17 -28.50 22.93
C MET A 96 -10.80 -28.79 24.37
N TYR A 97 -11.79 -28.75 25.26
CA TYR A 97 -11.62 -29.06 26.67
C TYR A 97 -12.50 -30.23 27.05
N THR A 98 -11.91 -31.32 27.52
CA THR A 98 -12.64 -32.53 27.93
C THR A 98 -12.54 -32.71 29.45
N ASN A 99 -13.69 -32.81 30.11
CA ASN A 99 -13.82 -33.13 31.52
C ASN A 99 -14.39 -34.53 31.71
N PHE A 100 -14.03 -35.19 32.80
CA PHE A 100 -14.55 -36.50 33.16
C PHE A 100 -15.33 -36.42 34.46
N TYR A 101 -16.55 -36.95 34.47
CA TYR A 101 -17.36 -37.15 35.66
C TYR A 101 -17.74 -38.63 35.75
N GLY A 102 -17.07 -39.37 36.64
CA GLY A 102 -17.17 -40.83 36.71
C GLY A 102 -16.65 -41.48 35.41
N ASN A 103 -17.48 -42.34 34.80
CA ASN A 103 -17.18 -42.97 33.51
C ASN A 103 -17.66 -42.16 32.29
N THR A 104 -18.13 -40.93 32.48
CA THR A 104 -18.66 -40.08 31.39
C THR A 104 -17.71 -38.92 31.09
N ALA A 105 -17.41 -38.70 29.80
CA ALA A 105 -16.61 -37.59 29.31
C ALA A 105 -17.50 -36.48 28.70
N TYR A 106 -17.23 -35.22 29.04
CA TYR A 106 -17.87 -34.03 28.50
C TYR A 106 -16.83 -33.17 27.79
N SER A 107 -17.00 -32.96 26.49
CA SER A 107 -16.09 -32.13 25.70
C SER A 107 -16.77 -30.82 25.29
N THR A 108 -16.13 -29.70 25.60
CA THR A 108 -16.50 -28.37 25.09
C THR A 108 -15.51 -28.00 23.99
N TYR A 109 -16.04 -27.76 22.79
CA TYR A 109 -15.24 -27.36 21.63
C TYR A 109 -15.50 -25.89 21.29
N SER A 110 -14.43 -25.10 21.19
CA SER A 110 -14.44 -23.75 20.67
C SER A 110 -13.74 -23.75 19.30
N PRO A 111 -14.47 -23.62 18.19
CA PRO A 111 -13.87 -23.63 16.87
C PRO A 111 -12.97 -22.41 16.65
N GLY A 112 -11.87 -22.65 15.94
CA GLY A 112 -11.09 -21.56 15.36
C GLY A 112 -11.87 -20.88 14.24
N TYR A 113 -11.54 -19.62 13.95
CA TYR A 113 -12.07 -18.90 12.81
C TYR A 113 -10.98 -18.65 11.76
N SER A 114 -11.39 -18.55 10.50
CA SER A 114 -10.52 -18.16 9.38
C SER A 114 -10.80 -16.73 8.98
N TYR A 115 -9.76 -15.96 8.68
CA TYR A 115 -9.88 -14.59 8.17
C TYR A 115 -8.86 -14.34 7.05
N ASN A 116 -9.21 -13.44 6.15
CA ASN A 116 -8.34 -13.07 5.03
C ASN A 116 -7.60 -11.78 5.35
N ILE A 117 -6.30 -11.76 5.08
CA ILE A 117 -5.48 -10.56 5.05
C ILE A 117 -5.27 -10.21 3.57
N VAL A 118 -5.73 -9.02 3.18
CA VAL A 118 -5.57 -8.48 1.83
C VAL A 118 -4.42 -7.47 1.83
N LYS A 119 -3.42 -7.69 0.99
CA LYS A 119 -2.28 -6.80 0.80
C LYS A 119 -2.36 -6.22 -0.62
N PRO A 120 -2.83 -4.98 -0.80
CA PRO A 120 -3.01 -4.42 -2.14
C PRO A 120 -1.67 -4.27 -2.85
N GLY A 121 -1.70 -4.42 -4.17
CA GLY A 121 -0.51 -4.24 -4.99
C GLY A 121 -0.90 -3.86 -6.41
N GLU A 122 -0.06 -3.07 -7.05
CA GLU A 122 -0.26 -2.63 -8.43
C GLU A 122 1.08 -2.53 -9.15
N ASP A 123 1.12 -3.00 -10.39
CA ASP A 123 2.23 -2.74 -11.31
C ASP A 123 1.72 -1.95 -12.51
N LEU A 124 2.34 -0.80 -12.79
CA LEU A 124 2.07 0.01 -13.97
C LEU A 124 3.27 0.00 -14.91
N MET A 125 3.01 -0.17 -16.20
CA MET A 125 3.98 0.14 -17.24
C MET A 125 3.67 1.52 -17.78
N ILE A 126 4.60 2.46 -17.65
CA ILE A 126 4.44 3.82 -18.14
C ILE A 126 5.45 4.13 -19.23
N ARG A 127 5.05 4.95 -20.21
CA ARG A 127 5.99 5.59 -21.13
C ARG A 127 6.06 7.07 -20.85
N VAL A 128 7.26 7.60 -20.71
CA VAL A 128 7.53 9.02 -20.42
C VAL A 128 7.99 9.75 -21.67
N PHE A 129 7.53 10.99 -21.87
CA PHE A 129 7.85 11.77 -23.06
C PHE A 129 7.62 13.27 -22.84
N THR A 130 8.13 14.08 -23.78
CA THR A 130 7.84 15.51 -23.85
C THR A 130 7.20 15.75 -25.21
N PRO A 131 5.94 16.21 -25.28
CA PRO A 131 5.27 16.47 -26.55
C PRO A 131 5.96 17.59 -27.31
N GLY A 132 6.02 17.46 -28.63
CA GLY A 132 6.41 18.56 -29.51
C GLY A 132 5.41 19.73 -29.45
N PRO A 133 5.81 20.96 -29.81
CA PRO A 133 4.95 22.16 -29.71
C PRO A 133 3.62 22.11 -30.48
N ARG A 134 3.49 21.20 -31.45
CA ARG A 134 2.29 20.98 -32.28
C ARG A 134 1.85 19.52 -32.31
N GLU A 135 2.42 18.69 -31.43
CA GLU A 135 2.08 17.28 -31.35
C GLU A 135 0.74 17.13 -30.64
N GLN A 136 -0.17 16.35 -31.22
CA GLN A 136 -1.44 16.05 -30.57
C GLN A 136 -1.20 15.05 -29.45
N LEU A 137 -1.53 15.46 -28.22
CA LEU A 137 -1.38 14.61 -27.06
C LEU A 137 -2.35 13.42 -27.11
N PRO A 138 -1.90 12.20 -26.75
CA PRO A 138 -2.80 11.10 -26.48
C PRO A 138 -3.81 11.50 -25.39
N VAL A 139 -5.07 11.08 -25.54
CA VAL A 139 -6.13 11.36 -24.56
C VAL A 139 -5.80 10.77 -23.17
N SER A 140 -5.00 9.70 -23.13
CA SER A 140 -4.53 9.04 -21.92
C SER A 140 -3.24 9.64 -21.34
N ALA A 141 -2.73 10.74 -21.90
CA ALA A 141 -1.50 11.38 -21.42
C ALA A 141 -1.77 12.21 -20.17
N PHE A 142 -1.00 11.91 -19.12
CA PHE A 142 -0.98 12.68 -17.89
C PHE A 142 0.16 13.68 -17.90
N ARG A 143 -0.12 14.91 -17.46
CA ARG A 143 0.93 15.89 -17.15
C ARG A 143 1.52 15.56 -15.79
N ALA A 144 2.81 15.24 -15.76
CA ALA A 144 3.46 14.72 -14.54
C ALA A 144 3.40 15.72 -13.37
N GLN A 145 3.60 17.01 -13.65
CA GLN A 145 3.53 18.04 -12.61
C GLN A 145 2.14 18.14 -11.97
N GLU A 146 1.07 18.04 -12.77
CA GLU A 146 -0.30 18.13 -12.26
C GLU A 146 -0.67 16.93 -11.39
N VAL A 147 -0.24 15.73 -11.79
CA VAL A 147 -0.39 14.51 -10.99
C VAL A 147 0.38 14.64 -9.68
N PHE A 148 1.63 15.11 -9.74
CA PHE A 148 2.45 15.33 -8.56
C PHE A 148 1.79 16.32 -7.60
N ASP A 149 1.40 17.49 -8.07
CA ASP A 149 0.79 18.54 -7.24
C ASP A 149 -0.55 18.08 -6.62
N SER A 150 -1.31 17.25 -7.35
CA SER A 150 -2.60 16.75 -6.90
C SER A 150 -2.49 15.61 -5.88
N ILE A 151 -1.49 14.72 -6.00
CA ILE A 151 -1.38 13.51 -5.18
C ILE A 151 -0.39 13.68 -4.03
N ASN A 152 0.74 14.36 -4.24
CA ASN A 152 1.80 14.51 -3.24
C ASN A 152 1.32 15.06 -1.88
N PRO A 153 0.34 15.99 -1.78
CA PRO A 153 -0.16 16.45 -0.49
C PRO A 153 -0.95 15.40 0.30
N ARG A 154 -1.46 14.35 -0.36
CA ARG A 154 -2.32 13.33 0.23
C ARG A 154 -1.55 12.10 0.74
N VAL A 155 -0.29 11.92 0.32
CA VAL A 155 0.48 10.72 0.67
C VAL A 155 1.08 10.81 2.08
N GLN A 156 1.01 9.71 2.82
CA GLN A 156 1.61 9.59 4.14
C GLN A 156 3.10 9.25 4.00
N ARG A 157 4.00 10.10 4.49
CA ARG A 157 5.46 9.85 4.47
C ARG A 157 5.95 9.43 5.86
N PRO A 158 7.07 8.69 5.96
CA PRO A 158 7.71 8.41 7.24
C PRO A 158 8.00 9.73 7.99
N LYS A 159 7.70 9.77 9.29
CA LYS A 159 8.13 10.89 10.14
C LYS A 159 9.65 10.78 10.33
N SER A 160 10.37 11.83 9.97
CA SER A 160 11.81 12.00 10.18
C SER A 160 12.17 12.12 11.66
#